data_AF-A0A2E3ZUT3-F1
#
_entry.id   AF-A0A2E3ZUT3-F1
#
_cell.length_a   1.000
_cell.length_b   1.000
_cell.length_c   1.000
_cell.angle_alpha   90.00
_cell.angle_beta   90.00
_cell.angle_gamma   90.00
#
_symmetry.space_group_name_H-M   'P 1'
#
loop_
_entity.id
_entity.type
_entity.pdbx_description
1 polymer ?
#
loop_
_entity_poly.entity_id
_entity_poly.type
_entity_poly.pdbx_seq_one_letter_code
_entity_poly.pdbx_strand_id
1 'polypeptide(L)' 'MKMEKRMFSRKISQLIITFAFFYSAIVCHFKAIETYNEGDLFLSFFLWFCAITSFMGGLRFQIAKLVEKIKELNKK' A
#
# COMPACT_ATOMS: atom_id res chain seq x y z
N MET A 1 11.12 -26.88 15.51
CA MET A 1 11.60 -25.47 15.46
C MET A 1 11.86 -24.90 14.04
N LYS A 2 11.44 -25.56 12.94
CA LYS A 2 11.67 -25.07 11.55
C LYS A 2 10.43 -24.41 10.91
N MET A 3 9.22 -24.69 11.42
CA MET A 3 7.97 -24.14 10.87
C MET A 3 7.68 -22.70 11.31
N GLU A 4 8.03 -22.32 12.55
CA GLU A 4 7.73 -21.00 13.11
C GLU A 4 8.48 -19.85 12.41
N LYS A 5 9.78 -20.05 12.08
CA LYS A 5 10.57 -19.07 11.32
C LYS A 5 9.99 -18.79 9.92
N ARG A 6 9.40 -19.79 9.27
CA ARG A 6 8.81 -19.66 7.93
C ARG A 6 7.53 -18.82 7.95
N MET A 7 6.77 -18.89 9.05
CA MET A 7 5.54 -18.11 9.24
C MET A 7 5.85 -16.65 9.60
N PHE A 8 6.89 -16.41 10.42
CA PHE A 8 7.35 -15.05 10.77
C PHE A 8 7.96 -14.31 9.56
N SER A 9 8.78 -15.02 8.76
CA SER A 9 9.37 -14.47 7.53
C SER A 9 8.32 -14.09 6.49
N ARG A 10 7.19 -14.82 6.40
CA ARG A 10 6.06 -14.46 5.54
C ARG A 10 5.38 -13.16 5.96
N LYS A 11 5.12 -12.96 7.26
CA LYS A 11 4.53 -11.71 7.78
C LYS A 11 5.45 -10.50 7.57
N ILE A 12 6.76 -10.67 7.77
CA ILE A 12 7.75 -9.59 7.51
C ILE A 12 7.86 -9.32 6.00
N SER A 13 7.89 -10.34 5.14
CA SER A 13 7.90 -10.13 3.68
C SER A 13 6.67 -9.36 3.21
N GLN A 14 5.50 -9.69 3.75
CA GLN A 14 4.25 -8.97 3.45
C GLN A 14 4.30 -7.52 3.95
N LEU A 15 4.91 -7.25 5.10
CA LEU A 15 5.13 -5.89 5.61
C LEU A 15 6.06 -5.10 4.67
N ILE A 16 7.17 -5.67 4.24
CA ILE A 16 8.13 -5.03 3.34
C ILE A 16 7.48 -4.71 2.00
N ILE A 17 6.72 -5.65 1.44
CA ILE A 17 5.95 -5.43 0.20
C ILE A 17 4.94 -4.29 0.38
N THR A 18 4.27 -4.23 1.52
CA THR A 18 3.34 -3.13 1.85
C THR A 18 4.07 -1.79 1.85
N PHE A 19 5.24 -1.69 2.50
CA PHE A 19 6.07 -0.48 2.48
C PHE A 19 6.53 -0.11 1.06
N ALA A 20 6.88 -1.09 0.23
CA ALA A 20 7.26 -0.85 -1.17
C ALA A 20 6.09 -0.29 -2.00
N PHE A 21 4.85 -0.74 -1.76
CA PHE A 21 3.65 -0.18 -2.37
C PHE A 21 3.39 1.26 -1.92
N PHE A 22 3.53 1.56 -0.63
CA PHE A 22 3.42 2.93 -0.11
C PHE A 22 4.50 3.85 -0.69
N TYR A 23 5.74 3.39 -0.75
CA TYR A 23 6.83 4.15 -1.35
C TYR A 23 6.55 4.44 -2.84
N SER A 24 6.10 3.43 -3.59
CA SER A 24 5.73 3.59 -5.00
C SER A 24 4.57 4.57 -5.19
N ALA A 25 3.58 4.56 -4.29
CA ALA A 25 2.47 5.51 -4.30
C ALA A 25 2.96 6.96 -4.08
N ILE A 26 3.86 7.16 -3.11
CA ILE A 26 4.46 8.47 -2.83
C ILE A 26 5.27 8.96 -4.05
N VAL A 27 6.11 8.10 -4.62
CA VAL A 27 6.90 8.43 -5.81
C VAL A 27 6.00 8.77 -7.01
N CYS A 28 4.95 7.98 -7.26
CA CYS A 28 3.99 8.31 -8.32
C CYS A 28 3.25 9.62 -8.07
N HIS A 29 2.96 9.96 -6.81
CA HIS A 29 2.31 11.23 -6.47
C HIS A 29 3.24 12.43 -6.75
N PHE A 30 4.50 12.37 -6.31
CA PHE A 30 5.48 13.40 -6.62
C PHE A 30 5.71 13.53 -8.13
N LYS A 31 5.81 12.40 -8.83
CA LYS A 31 6.00 12.39 -10.28
C LYS A 31 4.77 12.92 -11.02
N ALA A 32 3.55 12.64 -10.54
CA ALA A 32 2.33 13.24 -11.08
C ALA A 32 2.32 14.77 -10.96
N ILE A 33 2.81 15.31 -9.84
CA ILE A 33 2.92 16.76 -9.60
C ILE A 33 3.98 17.38 -10.53
N GLU A 34 5.12 16.71 -10.71
CA GLU A 34 6.18 17.15 -11.61
C GLU A 34 5.67 17.24 -13.05
N THR A 35 5.03 16.18 -13.56
CA THR A 35 4.43 16.17 -14.90
C THR A 35 3.28 17.18 -15.05
N TYR A 36 2.56 17.48 -13.97
CA TYR A 36 1.46 18.44 -14.00
C TYR A 36 2.00 19.85 -14.23
N ASN A 37 3.16 20.14 -13.61
CA ASN A 37 3.86 21.40 -13.77
C ASN A 37 4.53 21.52 -15.16
N GLU A 38 4.91 20.39 -15.78
CA GLU A 38 5.43 20.32 -17.14
C GLU A 38 4.34 20.52 -18.23
N GLY A 39 3.06 20.55 -17.84
CA GLY A 39 1.92 20.80 -18.73
C GLY A 39 1.27 19.54 -19.30
N ASP A 40 1.76 18.35 -18.96
CA ASP A 40 1.27 17.06 -19.47
C ASP A 40 0.16 16.48 -18.56
N LEU A 41 -1.02 17.10 -18.64
CA LEU A 41 -2.18 16.79 -17.78
C LEU A 41 -2.66 15.34 -17.90
N PHE A 42 -2.55 14.73 -19.07
CA PHE A 42 -3.01 13.37 -19.32
C PHE A 42 -2.17 12.34 -18.55
N LEU A 43 -0.84 12.52 -18.57
CA LEU A 43 0.09 11.64 -17.87
C LEU A 43 0.02 11.86 -16.35
N SER A 44 -0.15 13.10 -15.88
CA SER A 44 -0.39 13.39 -14.47
C SER A 44 -1.61 12.68 -13.90
N PHE A 45 -2.74 12.71 -14.61
CA PHE A 45 -3.96 12.05 -14.16
C PHE A 45 -3.79 10.52 -14.09
N PHE A 46 -3.09 9.95 -15.07
CA PHE A 46 -2.74 8.53 -15.08
C PHE A 46 -1.84 8.14 -13.91
N LEU A 47 -0.80 8.94 -13.61
CA LEU A 47 0.08 8.69 -12.46
C LEU A 47 -0.65 8.87 -11.13
N TRP A 48 -1.59 9.79 -11.05
CA TRP A 48 -2.43 9.97 -9.86
C TRP A 48 -3.30 8.74 -9.62
N PHE A 49 -3.90 8.19 -10.67
CA PHE A 49 -4.64 6.93 -10.60
C PHE A 49 -3.75 5.75 -10.18
N CYS A 50 -2.51 5.71 -10.69
CA CYS A 50 -1.50 4.72 -10.30
C CYS A 50 -1.11 4.83 -8.82
N ALA A 51 -0.95 6.05 -8.31
CA ALA A 51 -0.65 6.32 -6.91
C ALA A 51 -1.78 5.84 -5.99
N ILE A 52 -3.03 6.13 -6.34
CA ILE A 52 -4.21 5.69 -5.58
C ILE A 52 -4.32 4.16 -5.58
N THR A 53 -4.09 3.53 -6.74
CA THR A 53 -4.12 2.06 -6.86
C THR A 53 -3.03 1.40 -6.01
N SER A 54 -1.82 1.95 -6.03
CA SER A 54 -0.70 1.47 -5.20
C SER A 54 -0.96 1.67 -3.71
N PHE A 55 -1.60 2.78 -3.33
CA PHE A 55 -2.01 3.05 -1.95
C PHE A 55 -3.06 2.05 -1.47
N MET A 56 -4.10 1.77 -2.26
CA MET A 56 -5.09 0.72 -1.97
C MET A 56 -4.44 -0.68 -1.87
N GLY A 57 -3.45 -0.97 -2.72
CA GLY A 57 -2.66 -2.20 -2.66
C GLY A 57 -1.89 -2.35 -1.35
N GLY A 58 -1.29 -1.26 -0.85
CA GLY A 58 -0.60 -1.21 0.44
C GLY A 58 -1.56 -1.35 1.64
N LEU A 59 -2.75 -0.76 1.57
CA LEU A 59 -3.74 -0.85 2.66
C LEU A 59 -4.32 -2.25 2.85
N ARG A 60 -4.16 -3.18 1.91
CA ARG A 60 -4.70 -4.55 2.00
C ARG A 60 -4.38 -5.24 3.34
N PHE A 61 -3.20 -4.98 3.89
CA PHE A 61 -2.77 -5.52 5.19
C PHE A 61 -3.36 -4.79 6.40
N GLN A 62 -3.52 -3.47 6.32
CA GLN A 62 -4.17 -2.70 7.37
C GLN A 62 -5.67 -3.01 7.43
N ILE A 63 -6.33 -3.17 6.29
CA ILE A 63 -7.76 -3.51 6.21
C ILE A 63 -8.02 -4.87 6.87
N ALA A 64 -7.17 -5.87 6.64
CA ALA A 64 -7.30 -7.17 7.30
C ALA A 64 -7.18 -7.07 8.83
N LYS A 65 -6.17 -6.32 9.34
CA LYS A 65 -6.01 -6.09 10.78
C LYS A 65 -7.14 -5.26 11.39
N LEU A 66 -7.65 -4.28 10.66
CA LEU A 66 -8.68 -3.36 11.11
C LEU A 66 -10.04 -4.06 11.14
N VAL A 67 -10.34 -4.91 10.15
CA VAL A 67 -11.51 -5.80 10.14
C VAL A 67 -11.43 -6.82 11.27
N GLU A 68 -10.27 -7.43 11.52
CA GLU A 68 -10.09 -8.37 12.65
C GLU A 68 -10.30 -7.66 14.00
N LYS A 69 -9.74 -6.46 14.19
CA LYS A 69 -9.99 -5.63 15.39
C LYS A 69 -11.46 -5.23 15.54
N ILE A 70 -12.14 -4.82 14.47
CA ILE A 70 -13.55 -4.46 14.50
C ILE A 70 -14.42 -5.67 14.84
N LYS A 71 -14.08 -6.85 14.32
CA LYS A 71 -14.79 -8.11 14.61
C LYS A 71 -14.64 -8.51 16.07
N GLU A 72 -13.45 -8.34 16.67
CA GLU A 72 -13.22 -8.57 18.10
C GLU A 72 -14.00 -7.57 18.97
N LEU A 73 -14.07 -6.29 18.56
CA LEU A 73 -14.83 -5.25 19.27
C LEU A 73 -16.34 -5.47 19.23
N ASN A 74 -16.89 -5.97 18.11
CA ASN A 74 -18.32 -6.29 17.98
C ASN A 74 -18.74 -7.59 18.71
N LYS A 75 -17.79 -8.41 19.14
CA LYS A 75 -18.05 -9.67 19.85
C LYS A 75 -18.08 -9.49 21.38
N LYS A 76 -17.80 -8.29 21.87
CA LYS A 76 -17.84 -7.91 23.28
C LYS A 76 -19.07 -7.05 23.54
#